data_AF-A0A1V0TU24-F1
#
_entry.id   AF-A0A1V0TU24-F1
#
_cell.length_a   1.000
_cell.length_b   1.000
_cell.length_c   1.000
_cell.angle_alpha   90.00
_cell.angle_beta   90.00
_cell.angle_gamma   90.00
#
_symmetry.space_group_name_H-M   'P 1'
#
loop_
_entity.id
_entity.type
_entity.pdbx_description
1 polymer ?
#
loop_
_entity_poly.entity_id
_entity_poly.type
_entity_poly.pdbx_seq_one_letter_code
_entity_poly.pdbx_strand_id
1 'polypeptide(L)'
;MSHPHPLYAEDPEPSDRLPAGPLFVPVRSGPAGCTARLFRTPRGGRIAVAFTSPQRLAAALGSGQPWVRLAEPALRALAEPVGATGLAVDPRFTPEIPPLQAV
;
A
#
# COMPACT_ATOMS: atom_id res chain seq x y z
N MET A 1 0.01 -31.90 -48.48
CA MET A 1 -0.55 -30.70 -47.83
C MET A 1 0.02 -30.61 -46.43
N SER A 2 1.09 -29.82 -46.28
CA SER A 2 1.74 -29.57 -45.00
C SER A 2 1.04 -28.41 -44.32
N HIS A 3 0.35 -28.66 -43.21
CA HIS A 3 -0.10 -27.59 -42.32
C HIS A 3 1.07 -27.24 -41.38
N PRO A 4 1.61 -26.01 -41.41
CA PRO A 4 2.50 -25.56 -40.34
C PRO A 4 1.64 -25.35 -39.11
N HIS A 5 1.90 -26.09 -38.04
CA HIS A 5 1.34 -25.78 -36.73
C HIS A 5 1.98 -24.48 -36.26
N PRO A 6 1.21 -23.40 -36.03
CA PRO A 6 1.76 -22.20 -35.43
C PRO A 6 2.32 -22.59 -34.08
N LEU A 7 3.58 -22.26 -33.83
CA LEU A 7 4.17 -22.31 -32.50
C LEU A 7 3.23 -21.49 -31.60
N TYR A 8 2.54 -22.17 -30.70
CA TYR A 8 1.90 -21.51 -29.58
C TYR A 8 3.02 -20.75 -28.87
N ALA A 9 3.10 -19.44 -29.12
CA ALA A 9 3.72 -18.54 -28.18
C ALA A 9 2.98 -18.81 -26.87
N GLU A 10 3.66 -19.43 -25.92
CA GLU A 10 3.18 -19.61 -24.57
C GLU A 10 2.68 -18.23 -24.13
N ASP A 11 1.36 -18.06 -24.07
CA ASP A 11 0.76 -16.89 -23.44
C ASP A 11 1.37 -16.86 -22.03
N PRO A 12 2.14 -15.84 -21.66
CA PRO A 12 2.76 -15.82 -20.35
C PRO A 12 1.63 -15.82 -19.34
N GLU A 13 1.44 -16.95 -18.64
CA GLU A 13 0.41 -17.08 -17.62
C GLU A 13 0.57 -15.88 -16.66
N PRO A 14 -0.50 -15.14 -16.33
CA PRO A 14 -0.45 -13.90 -15.55
C PRO A 14 0.05 -14.08 -14.10
N SER A 15 0.57 -15.26 -13.77
CA SER A 15 1.02 -15.73 -12.46
C SER A 15 2.48 -15.38 -12.12
N ASP A 16 3.30 -14.90 -13.07
CA ASP A 16 4.72 -14.57 -12.80
C ASP A 16 4.96 -13.15 -12.27
N ARG A 17 3.91 -12.34 -12.07
CA ARG A 17 4.08 -11.11 -11.27
C ARG A 17 4.22 -11.51 -9.80
N LEU A 18 5.43 -11.94 -9.41
CA LEU A 18 5.82 -12.04 -8.01
C LEU A 18 5.30 -10.79 -7.30
N PRO A 19 4.67 -10.91 -6.11
CA PRO A 19 4.33 -9.73 -5.37
C PRO A 19 5.62 -8.93 -5.18
N ALA A 20 5.59 -7.65 -5.59
CA ALA A 20 6.60 -6.69 -5.16
C ALA A 20 6.77 -6.91 -3.65
N GLY A 21 7.98 -7.22 -3.20
CA GLY A 21 8.25 -7.81 -1.88
C GLY A 21 7.50 -7.13 -0.72
N PRO A 22 7.41 -7.79 0.45
CA PRO A 22 6.52 -7.39 1.53
C PRO A 22 6.67 -5.91 1.87
N LEU A 23 5.55 -5.18 1.81
CA LEU A 23 5.47 -3.76 2.06
C LEU A 23 5.40 -3.49 3.56
N PHE A 24 5.89 -2.31 3.95
CA PHE A 24 5.84 -1.80 5.31
C PHE A 24 4.52 -1.03 5.49
N VAL A 25 3.60 -1.61 6.26
CA VAL A 25 2.26 -1.07 6.47
C VAL A 25 2.19 -0.41 7.85
N PRO A 26 1.81 0.87 7.95
CA PRO A 26 1.66 1.54 9.22
C PRO A 26 0.48 0.95 10.01
N VAL A 27 0.70 0.67 11.29
CA VAL A 27 -0.32 0.14 12.20
C VAL A 27 -0.50 1.04 13.41
N ARG A 28 -1.54 0.82 14.20
CA ARG A 28 -1.64 1.29 15.58
C ARG A 28 -1.62 0.07 16.48
N SER A 29 -0.76 0.10 17.49
CA SER A 29 -0.80 -0.89 18.56
C SER A 29 -2.02 -0.62 19.45
N GLY A 30 -2.77 -1.66 19.76
CA GLY A 30 -3.93 -1.60 20.65
C GLY A 30 -4.05 -2.88 21.47
N PRO A 31 -4.98 -2.92 22.43
CA PRO A 31 -5.15 -4.07 23.34
C PRO A 31 -5.53 -5.38 22.61
N ALA A 32 -6.11 -5.29 21.42
CA ALA A 32 -6.45 -6.43 20.57
C ALA A 32 -5.37 -6.78 19.52
N GLY A 33 -4.20 -6.15 19.57
CA GLY A 33 -3.12 -6.33 18.60
C GLY A 33 -2.88 -5.11 17.72
N CYS A 34 -2.39 -5.35 16.50
CA CYS A 34 -2.04 -4.29 15.55
C CYS A 34 -3.18 -4.04 14.55
N THR A 35 -3.60 -2.78 14.42
CA THR A 35 -4.63 -2.37 13.44
C THR A 35 -4.00 -1.53 12.34
N ALA A 36 -4.17 -1.93 11.07
CA ALA A 36 -3.67 -1.15 9.93
C ALA A 36 -4.26 0.27 9.90
N ARG A 37 -3.41 1.28 9.66
CA ARG A 37 -3.84 2.67 9.52
C ARG A 37 -4.34 2.92 8.10
N LEU A 38 -5.63 3.22 7.97
CA LEU A 38 -6.21 3.75 6.73
C LEU A 38 -6.15 5.28 6.73
N PHE A 39 -5.97 5.83 5.54
CA PHE A 39 -5.91 7.28 5.33
C PHE A 39 -7.13 7.74 4.54
N ARG A 40 -7.44 9.04 4.65
CA ARG A 40 -8.55 9.63 3.91
C ARG A 40 -8.02 10.27 2.63
N THR A 41 -8.75 10.07 1.53
CA THR A 41 -8.52 10.80 0.29
C THR A 41 -9.24 12.16 0.35
N PRO A 42 -8.81 13.16 -0.44
CA PRO A 42 -9.50 14.46 -0.50
C PRO A 42 -10.98 14.35 -0.90
N ARG A 43 -11.35 13.26 -1.60
CA ARG A 43 -12.74 12.96 -2.00
C ARG A 43 -13.55 12.24 -0.91
N GLY A 44 -13.01 12.09 0.30
CA GLY A 44 -13.69 11.49 1.46
C GLY A 44 -13.62 9.96 1.55
N GLY A 45 -13.00 9.29 0.56
CA GLY A 45 -12.78 7.85 0.57
C GLY A 45 -11.67 7.42 1.53
N ARG A 46 -11.58 6.12 1.81
CA ARG A 46 -10.46 5.53 2.55
C ARG A 46 -9.49 4.86 1.59
N ILE A 47 -8.21 4.95 1.91
CA ILE A 47 -7.14 4.31 1.15
C ILE A 47 -6.17 3.63 2.12
N ALA A 48 -5.77 2.41 1.79
CA ALA A 48 -4.66 1.76 2.45
C ALA A 48 -3.35 2.43 2.01
N VAL A 49 -2.38 2.51 2.92
CA VAL A 49 -1.06 3.06 2.62
C VAL A 49 -0.02 2.03 2.98
N ALA A 50 0.98 1.91 2.13
CA ALA A 50 2.12 1.04 2.35
C ALA A 50 3.40 1.70 1.83
N PHE A 51 4.54 1.25 2.33
CA PHE A 51 5.84 1.79 1.94
C PHE A 51 6.74 0.65 1.51
N THR A 52 7.65 0.91 0.56
CA THR A 52 8.61 -0.14 0.16
C THR A 52 9.81 -0.21 1.11
N SER A 53 9.98 0.78 2.00
CA SER A 53 11.05 0.77 3.00
C SER A 53 10.62 1.44 4.32
N PRO A 54 11.19 1.00 5.46
CA PRO A 54 10.89 1.60 6.75
C PRO A 54 11.38 3.06 6.83
N GLN A 55 12.44 3.43 6.08
CA GLN A 55 12.93 4.81 6.01
C GLN A 55 11.90 5.74 5.36
N ARG A 56 11.22 5.29 4.28
CA ARG A 56 10.15 6.07 3.64
C ARG A 56 8.95 6.22 4.56
N LEU A 57 8.59 5.15 5.28
CA LEU A 57 7.54 5.20 6.30
C LEU A 57 7.88 6.21 7.41
N ALA A 58 9.10 6.16 7.94
CA ALA A 58 9.57 7.06 8.99
C ALA A 58 9.63 8.52 8.52
N ALA A 59 10.04 8.77 7.28
CA ALA A 59 10.04 10.11 6.70
C ALA A 59 8.62 10.68 6.53
N ALA A 60 7.64 9.81 6.24
CA ALA A 60 6.25 10.19 6.02
C ALA A 60 5.44 10.37 7.31
N LEU A 61 5.64 9.48 8.30
CA LEU A 61 4.77 9.37 9.49
C LEU A 61 5.51 9.59 10.81
N GLY A 62 6.83 9.82 10.76
CA GLY A 62 7.71 9.92 11.92
C GLY A 62 8.34 8.56 12.30
N SER A 63 9.54 8.61 12.88
CA SER A 63 10.31 7.42 13.27
C SER A 63 9.66 6.57 14.37
N GLY A 64 8.76 7.15 15.17
CA GLY A 64 8.01 6.44 16.22
C GLY A 64 6.79 5.68 15.70
N GLN A 65 6.48 5.72 14.41
CA GLN A 65 5.30 5.06 13.84
C GLN A 65 5.52 3.54 13.75
N PRO A 66 4.71 2.71 14.46
CA PRO A 66 4.81 1.25 14.34
C PRO A 66 4.31 0.75 12.97
N TRP A 67 4.88 -0.37 12.52
CA TRP A 67 4.59 -0.98 11.23
C TRP A 67 4.68 -2.51 11.26
N VAL A 68 4.05 -3.14 10.26
CA VAL A 68 4.12 -4.59 10.00
C VAL A 68 4.47 -4.84 8.54
N ARG A 69 5.00 -6.02 8.23
CA ARG A 69 5.25 -6.45 6.85
C ARG A 69 4.06 -7.20 6.31
N LEU A 70 3.49 -6.75 5.20
CA LEU A 70 2.39 -7.42 4.50
C LEU A 70 2.63 -7.40 3.00
N ALA A 71 2.23 -8.48 2.33
CA ALA A 71 2.14 -8.48 0.87
C ALA A 71 1.02 -7.52 0.42
N GLU A 72 1.20 -6.87 -0.72
CA GLU A 72 0.18 -6.03 -1.35
C GLU A 72 -1.21 -6.70 -1.41
N PRO A 73 -1.36 -7.94 -1.92
CA PRO A 73 -2.67 -8.60 -2.00
C PRO A 73 -3.30 -8.83 -0.62
N ALA A 74 -2.50 -9.18 0.39
CA ALA A 74 -2.99 -9.36 1.75
C ALA A 74 -3.50 -8.03 2.34
N LEU A 75 -2.77 -6.94 2.14
CA LEU A 75 -3.21 -5.61 2.57
C LEU A 75 -4.52 -5.21 1.90
N ARG A 76 -4.65 -5.44 0.59
CA ARG A 76 -5.88 -5.13 -0.16
C ARG A 76 -7.06 -5.94 0.36
N ALA A 77 -6.89 -7.23 0.57
CA ALA A 77 -7.94 -8.11 1.11
C ALA A 77 -8.39 -7.69 2.52
N LEU A 78 -7.48 -7.18 3.36
CA LEU A 78 -7.83 -6.66 4.69
C LEU A 78 -8.50 -5.27 4.64
N ALA A 79 -8.21 -4.47 3.61
CA ALA A 79 -8.70 -3.11 3.45
C ALA A 79 -10.09 -3.02 2.79
N GLU A 80 -10.42 -3.99 1.93
CA GLU A 80 -11.67 -4.01 1.17
C GLU A 80 -12.93 -4.06 2.07
N PRO A 81 -13.03 -4.94 3.09
CA PRO A 81 -14.21 -5.01 3.97
C PRO A 81 -14.48 -3.74 4.79
N VAL A 82 -13.46 -2.91 5.00
CA VAL A 82 -13.55 -1.67 5.78
C VAL A 82 -13.71 -0.42 4.89
N GLY A 83 -13.95 -0.64 3.59
CA GLY A 83 -14.29 0.38 2.60
C GLY A 83 -13.10 1.14 2.04
N ALA A 84 -11.87 0.61 2.14
CA ALA A 84 -10.70 1.20 1.51
C ALA A 84 -10.53 0.67 0.08
N THR A 85 -10.90 1.49 -0.89
CA THR A 85 -11.03 1.11 -2.31
C THR A 85 -9.71 1.17 -3.09
N GLY A 86 -8.62 1.60 -2.45
CA GLY A 86 -7.32 1.74 -3.09
C GLY A 86 -6.16 1.50 -2.14
N LEU A 87 -4.98 1.34 -2.73
CA LEU A 87 -3.70 1.25 -2.05
C LEU A 87 -2.74 2.28 -2.65
N ALA A 88 -2.16 3.12 -1.80
CA ALA A 88 -1.05 3.98 -2.18
C ALA A 88 0.27 3.41 -1.65
N VAL A 89 1.25 3.26 -2.54
CA VAL A 89 2.62 2.84 -2.20
C VAL A 89 3.53 4.06 -2.21
N ASP A 90 4.25 4.27 -1.11
CA ASP A 90 5.12 5.43 -0.86
C ASP A 90 4.47 6.81 -1.12
N PRO A 91 3.26 7.07 -0.58
CA PRO A 91 2.64 8.37 -0.75
C PRO A 91 3.45 9.46 -0.06
N ARG A 92 3.54 10.62 -0.72
CA ARG A 92 4.12 11.84 -0.13
C ARG A 92 3.04 12.54 0.69
N PHE A 93 3.21 12.54 2.01
CA PHE A 93 2.41 13.40 2.88
C PHE A 93 3.08 14.77 2.93
N THR A 94 2.40 15.80 2.46
CA THR A 94 2.81 17.17 2.73
C THR A 94 2.41 17.51 4.16
N PRO A 95 3.34 17.87 5.05
CA PRO A 95 2.94 18.42 6.34
C PRO A 95 2.11 19.67 6.09
N GLU A 96 0.90 19.72 6.64
CA GLU A 96 0.14 20.97 6.71
C GLU A 96 0.96 21.94 7.58
N ILE A 97 1.59 22.93 6.95
CA ILE A 97 2.22 24.03 7.69
C ILE A 97 1.06 24.97 8.04
N PRO A 98 0.67 25.13 9.32
CA PRO A 98 -0.33 26.12 9.68
C PRO A 98 0.20 27.50 9.26
N PRO A 99 -0.63 28.38 8.66
CA PRO A 99 -0.17 29.68 8.24
C PRO A 99 0.39 30.41 9.47
N LEU A 100 1.60 30.95 9.32
CA LEU A 100 2.21 31.82 10.32
C LEU A 100 1.25 32.99 10.53
N GLN A 101 0.51 32.98 11.64
CA GLN A 101 -0.27 34.13 12.06
C GLN A 101 0.72 35.23 12.43
N ALA A 102 0.90 36.17 11.51
CA ALA A 102 1.65 37.39 11.75
C ALA A 102 0.89 38.19 12.81
N VAL A 103 1.60 38.52 13.88
CA VAL A 103 1.14 39.38 14.99
C VAL A 103 1.11 40.84 14.59
#